data_AF-A0A6S6WQH2-F1
#
_entry.id   AF-A0A6S6WQH2-F1
#
_cell.length_a   1.000
_cell.length_b   1.000
_cell.length_c   1.000
_cell.angle_alpha   90.00
_cell.angle_beta   90.00
_cell.angle_gamma   90.00
#
_symmetry.space_group_name_H-M   'P 1'
#
loop_
_entity.id
_entity.type
_entity.pdbx_description
1 polymer ?
#
loop_
_entity_poly.entity_id
_entity_poly.type
_entity_poly.pdbx_seq_one_letter_code
_entity_poly.pdbx_strand_id
1 'polypeptide(L)'
;MDRANTRWLPRLALGLSLLSCAAHGSASETLNVSGRGYTTDGVVSSADAGALTEALSEADALQYGHRFDDALNVLDQVLKQQPDHLQARLMQARIHLAQGALKQAQRSCQALLGEVSMTLSATCLLEVAGRMHPDRLANTYQQLSKLYQQQPASKDIRHWQQQILAEQAYALGHYDDVARWFAGRDFKDHPVVNQKLLADAWLAAADPQRLLAAYPECPQLGQLPEDSMLVRIAHASIAANSDRHCWQQLTAERMQIRIARDEALHTADIAYYFAYVAIEPTQALHYAELNYNVAKEPADQELLERARSLQ
;
A
#
# COMPACT_ATOMS: atom_id res chain seq x y z
N MET A 1 12.76 4.83 39.83
CA MET A 1 11.85 3.75 39.35
C MET A 1 10.90 4.42 38.37
N ASP A 2 11.45 4.75 37.20
CA ASP A 2 10.80 5.61 36.21
C ASP A 2 10.14 4.78 35.12
N ARG A 3 8.87 5.08 34.89
CA ARG A 3 8.17 4.75 33.64
C ARG A 3 8.38 5.93 32.70
N ALA A 4 9.16 5.74 31.65
CA ALA A 4 9.27 6.71 30.55
C ALA A 4 9.48 5.97 29.22
N ASN A 5 8.89 6.56 28.17
CA ASN A 5 9.13 6.36 26.74
C ASN A 5 8.57 5.12 26.03
N THR A 6 7.34 5.26 25.55
CA THR A 6 6.85 4.64 24.31
C THR A 6 6.01 5.66 23.55
N ARG A 7 6.61 6.37 22.57
CA ARG A 7 5.92 7.11 21.49
C ARG A 7 6.96 7.82 20.62
N TRP A 8 7.58 7.15 19.65
CA TRP A 8 8.22 7.75 18.46
C TRP A 8 8.51 6.65 17.43
N LEU A 9 7.81 6.68 16.29
CA LEU A 9 8.19 6.29 14.91
C LEU A 9 6.94 6.42 13.99
N PRO A 10 7.11 6.83 12.71
CA PRO A 10 6.02 7.28 11.85
C PRO A 10 5.17 6.12 11.33
N ARG A 11 3.96 6.45 10.86
CA ARG A 11 2.98 5.60 10.18
C ARG A 11 3.57 4.96 8.90
N LEU A 12 4.46 3.97 9.05
CA LEU A 12 5.02 3.18 7.94
C LEU A 12 4.20 1.92 7.63
N ALA A 13 3.06 1.76 8.28
CA ALA A 13 2.04 0.79 7.93
C ALA A 13 0.69 1.47 8.17
N LEU A 14 -0.24 1.38 7.21
CA LEU A 14 -1.54 2.03 7.17
C LEU A 14 -1.51 3.47 6.61
N GLY A 15 -1.50 3.57 5.27
CA GLY A 15 -2.32 4.58 4.63
C GLY A 15 -3.78 4.23 4.90
N LEU A 16 -4.32 4.70 6.04
CA LEU A 16 -5.75 4.87 6.33
C LEU A 16 -5.95 5.48 7.73
N SER A 17 -6.82 6.49 7.76
CA SER A 17 -7.47 7.11 8.93
C SER A 17 -6.69 8.20 9.68
N LEU A 18 -6.98 9.46 9.34
CA LEU A 18 -7.80 10.38 10.16
C LEU A 18 -7.59 11.83 9.65
N LEU A 19 -8.64 12.49 9.16
CA LEU A 19 -9.34 13.56 9.92
C LEU A 19 -10.45 14.21 9.07
N SER A 20 -11.67 14.03 9.58
CA SER A 20 -12.74 15.03 9.52
C SER A 20 -12.29 16.31 10.23
N CYS A 21 -12.63 17.47 9.67
CA CYS A 21 -12.49 18.78 10.29
C CYS A 21 -13.08 18.84 11.72
N ALA A 22 -12.33 19.42 12.66
CA ALA A 22 -12.80 20.41 13.66
C ALA A 22 -11.63 20.91 14.52
N ALA A 23 -11.67 22.22 14.82
CA ALA A 23 -10.65 23.01 15.51
C ALA A 23 -10.41 22.64 16.98
N HIS A 24 -9.19 22.87 17.49
CA HIS A 24 -8.83 23.83 18.59
C HIS A 24 -7.41 23.55 19.17
N GLY A 25 -6.56 24.58 19.18
CA GLY A 25 -5.70 25.04 20.29
C GLY A 25 -4.55 24.18 20.86
N SER A 26 -3.30 24.67 20.65
CA SER A 26 -2.06 24.67 21.48
C SER A 26 -1.67 23.41 22.30
N ALA A 27 -0.40 23.01 22.48
CA ALA A 27 0.84 23.76 22.62
C ALA A 27 2.06 22.86 22.30
N SER A 28 3.18 23.50 21.96
CA SER A 28 4.49 22.91 21.69
C SER A 28 5.22 22.46 22.96
N GLU A 29 5.81 21.25 22.95
CA GLU A 29 6.88 20.89 23.88
C GLU A 29 8.05 20.23 23.11
N THR A 30 9.20 20.91 23.18
CA THR A 30 10.49 20.52 22.60
C THR A 30 11.12 19.35 23.35
N LEU A 31 11.70 18.37 22.65
CA LEU A 31 12.50 17.31 23.25
C LEU A 31 13.96 17.33 22.77
N ASN A 32 14.83 17.31 23.79
CA ASN A 32 16.29 17.36 23.77
C ASN A 32 16.85 15.94 23.56
N VAL A 33 17.68 15.74 22.53
CA VAL A 33 18.32 14.46 22.24
C VAL A 33 19.76 14.50 22.76
N SER A 34 20.06 13.70 23.77
CA SER A 34 21.44 13.40 24.18
C SER A 34 21.75 11.92 23.93
N GLY A 35 22.53 11.68 22.88
CA GLY A 35 23.14 10.40 22.55
C GLY A 35 24.45 10.66 21.80
N ARG A 36 25.59 10.43 22.48
CA ARG A 36 26.96 10.52 21.91
C ARG A 36 27.11 9.48 20.79
N GLY A 37 27.81 9.68 19.68
CA GLY A 37 28.53 10.83 19.17
C GLY A 37 29.17 10.44 17.84
N TYR A 38 28.87 11.21 16.79
CA TYR A 38 29.78 11.52 15.69
C TYR A 38 29.56 13.01 15.41
N THR A 39 30.58 13.81 15.67
CA THR A 39 30.55 15.25 15.43
C THR A 39 30.96 15.52 13.98
N THR A 40 29.97 15.85 13.16
CA THR A 40 30.08 16.93 12.17
C THR A 40 28.76 17.69 12.18
N ASP A 41 28.87 18.97 12.52
CA ASP A 41 27.88 20.05 12.59
C ASP A 41 26.48 19.83 11.98
N GLY A 42 25.46 19.97 12.82
CA GLY A 42 24.07 20.06 12.40
C GLY A 42 23.08 19.86 13.56
N VAL A 43 23.06 20.76 14.55
CA VAL A 43 21.94 20.79 15.51
C VAL A 43 20.71 21.25 14.73
N VAL A 44 19.87 20.31 14.29
CA VAL A 44 18.59 20.59 13.64
C VAL A 44 17.73 21.36 14.66
N SER A 45 17.34 22.59 14.33
CA SER A 45 16.48 23.39 15.20
C SER A 45 15.10 22.73 15.35
N SER A 46 14.38 22.99 16.44
CA SER A 46 13.01 22.52 16.60
C SER A 46 12.07 23.04 15.50
N ALA A 47 12.37 24.23 14.96
CA ALA A 47 11.67 24.80 13.80
C ALA A 47 11.95 24.00 12.51
N ASP A 48 13.19 23.57 12.30
CA ASP A 48 13.59 22.78 11.14
C ASP A 48 12.99 21.37 11.22
N ALA A 49 12.94 20.77 12.42
CA ALA A 49 12.26 19.48 12.64
C ALA A 49 10.75 19.56 12.38
N GLY A 50 10.12 20.70 12.73
CA GLY A 50 8.71 20.98 12.40
C GLY A 50 8.47 21.06 10.90
N ALA A 51 9.30 21.82 10.18
CA ALA A 51 9.21 21.97 8.73
C ALA A 51 9.42 20.64 7.97
N LEU A 52 10.35 19.80 8.43
CA LEU A 52 10.57 18.47 7.85
C LEU A 52 9.34 17.55 8.06
N THR A 53 8.71 17.62 9.22
CA THR A 53 7.51 16.83 9.53
C THR A 53 6.33 17.26 8.64
N GLU A 54 6.18 18.55 8.41
CA GLU A 54 5.17 19.10 7.50
C GLU A 54 5.40 18.64 6.06
N ALA A 55 6.63 18.74 5.55
CA ALA A 55 6.99 18.29 4.22
C ALA A 55 6.74 16.79 4.01
N LEU A 56 7.05 15.95 5.00
CA LEU A 56 6.76 14.51 4.93
C LEU A 56 5.27 14.20 4.90
N SER A 57 4.46 14.99 5.63
CA SER A 57 3.00 14.83 5.63
C SER A 57 2.38 15.28 4.30
N GLU A 58 2.91 16.35 3.71
CA GLU A 58 2.54 16.80 2.36
C GLU A 58 2.88 15.73 1.31
N ALA A 59 4.11 15.20 1.32
CA ALA A 59 4.53 14.14 0.41
C ALA A 59 3.64 12.89 0.52
N ASP A 60 3.21 12.52 1.73
CA ASP A 60 2.31 11.38 1.96
C ASP A 60 0.92 11.62 1.36
N ALA A 61 0.36 12.82 1.56
CA ALA A 61 -0.91 13.20 0.96
C ALA A 61 -0.85 13.24 -0.58
N LEU A 62 0.26 13.74 -1.14
CA LEU A 62 0.51 13.74 -2.58
C LEU A 62 0.64 12.33 -3.14
N GLN A 63 1.37 11.44 -2.46
CA GLN A 63 1.46 10.02 -2.83
C GLN A 63 0.08 9.34 -2.81
N TYR A 64 -0.72 9.57 -1.76
CA TYR A 64 -2.07 9.03 -1.65
C TYR A 64 -2.96 9.51 -2.81
N GLY A 65 -2.86 10.78 -3.18
CA GLY A 65 -3.55 11.36 -4.33
C GLY A 65 -2.91 11.04 -5.69
N HIS A 66 -2.02 10.03 -5.76
CA HIS A 66 -1.27 9.63 -6.95
C HIS A 66 -0.50 10.77 -7.66
N ARG A 67 -0.23 11.87 -6.96
CA ARG A 67 0.61 12.98 -7.43
C ARG A 67 2.07 12.67 -7.16
N PHE A 68 2.54 11.59 -7.77
CA PHE A 68 3.85 11.01 -7.48
C PHE A 68 5.01 11.96 -7.75
N ASP A 69 4.98 12.70 -8.87
CA ASP A 69 6.06 13.63 -9.22
C ASP A 69 6.14 14.80 -8.22
N ASP A 70 4.99 15.29 -7.77
CA ASP A 70 4.92 16.34 -6.76
C ASP A 70 5.41 15.84 -5.39
N ALA A 71 5.02 14.63 -5.00
CA ALA A 71 5.52 13.99 -3.79
C ALA A 71 7.05 13.86 -3.83
N LEU A 72 7.61 13.39 -4.95
CA LEU A 72 9.06 13.28 -5.14
C LEU A 72 9.76 14.63 -5.06
N ASN A 73 9.18 15.69 -5.61
CA ASN A 73 9.72 17.05 -5.52
C ASN A 73 9.80 17.53 -4.05
N VAL A 74 8.79 17.25 -3.24
CA VAL A 74 8.80 17.57 -1.79
C VAL A 74 9.86 16.74 -1.07
N LEU A 75 9.94 15.44 -1.35
CA LEU A 75 10.94 14.54 -0.75
C LEU A 75 12.38 14.93 -1.11
N ASP A 76 12.62 15.40 -2.33
CA ASP A 76 13.93 15.90 -2.75
C ASP A 76 14.36 17.14 -1.96
N GLN A 77 13.42 17.97 -1.51
CA GLN A 77 13.73 19.11 -0.64
C GLN A 77 14.15 18.66 0.76
N VAL A 78 13.46 17.65 1.31
CA VAL A 78 13.85 17.01 2.58
C VAL A 78 15.26 16.42 2.46
N LEU A 79 15.53 15.69 1.39
CA LEU A 79 16.80 14.98 1.20
C LEU A 79 17.98 15.89 0.84
N LYS A 80 17.73 17.12 0.35
CA LYS A 80 18.78 18.15 0.23
C LYS A 80 19.30 18.60 1.59
N GLN A 81 18.45 18.58 2.61
CA GLN A 81 18.80 18.98 3.97
C GLN A 81 19.37 17.79 4.77
N GLN A 82 18.74 16.61 4.62
CA GLN A 82 19.12 15.39 5.30
C GLN A 82 19.19 14.22 4.29
N PRO A 83 20.34 14.01 3.63
CA PRO A 83 20.48 13.03 2.55
C PRO A 83 20.16 11.58 2.94
N ASP A 84 20.24 11.24 4.21
CA ASP A 84 19.99 9.92 4.79
C ASP A 84 18.64 9.85 5.54
N HIS A 85 17.77 10.87 5.41
CA HIS A 85 16.50 10.90 6.12
C HIS A 85 15.66 9.66 5.80
N LEU A 86 15.52 8.77 6.79
CA LEU A 86 14.96 7.44 6.63
C LEU A 86 13.57 7.45 5.96
N GLN A 87 12.63 8.21 6.53
CA GLN A 87 11.25 8.22 6.02
C GLN A 87 11.18 8.72 4.57
N ALA A 88 11.91 9.79 4.24
CA ALA A 88 11.93 10.32 2.88
C ALA A 88 12.51 9.32 1.88
N ARG A 89 13.59 8.60 2.22
CA ARG A 89 14.17 7.55 1.37
C ARG A 89 13.20 6.38 1.16
N LEU A 90 12.51 5.93 2.19
CA LEU A 90 11.51 4.86 2.07
C LEU A 90 10.30 5.29 1.24
N MET A 91 9.82 6.53 1.40
CA MET A 91 8.74 7.08 0.57
C MET A 91 9.16 7.22 -0.90
N GLN A 92 10.36 7.74 -1.19
CA GLN A 92 10.90 7.76 -2.55
C GLN A 92 10.96 6.34 -3.15
N ALA A 93 11.46 5.37 -2.40
CA ALA A 93 11.54 3.99 -2.86
C ALA A 93 10.15 3.45 -3.25
N ARG A 94 9.14 3.69 -2.41
CA ARG A 94 7.77 3.22 -2.64
C ARG A 94 7.08 3.94 -3.81
N ILE A 95 7.24 5.26 -3.93
CA ILE A 95 6.72 6.00 -5.08
C ILE A 95 7.37 5.50 -6.38
N HIS A 96 8.68 5.28 -6.37
CA HIS A 96 9.38 4.76 -7.54
C HIS A 96 8.96 3.31 -7.88
N LEU A 97 8.61 2.47 -6.90
CA LEU A 97 8.00 1.17 -7.16
C LEU A 97 6.64 1.33 -7.84
N ALA A 98 5.78 2.21 -7.32
CA ALA A 98 4.47 2.51 -7.89
C ALA A 98 4.56 3.09 -9.31
N GLN A 99 5.60 3.85 -9.65
CA GLN A 99 5.84 4.36 -11.01
C GLN A 99 6.55 3.35 -11.94
N GLY A 100 6.95 2.17 -11.45
CA GLY A 100 7.80 1.23 -12.19
C GLY A 100 9.25 1.70 -12.39
N ALA A 101 9.68 2.75 -11.69
CA ALA A 101 11.03 3.31 -11.70
C ALA A 101 12.00 2.49 -10.81
N LEU A 102 12.15 1.20 -11.12
CA LEU A 102 12.79 0.22 -10.24
C LEU A 102 14.25 0.54 -9.88
N LYS A 103 15.02 1.13 -10.81
CA LYS A 103 16.41 1.54 -10.56
C LYS A 103 16.49 2.72 -9.57
N GLN A 104 15.53 3.64 -9.62
CA GLN A 104 15.41 4.74 -8.69
C GLN A 104 15.02 4.21 -7.31
N ALA A 105 14.03 3.31 -7.25
CA ALA A 105 13.63 2.65 -6.01
C ALA A 105 14.81 1.94 -5.33
N GLN A 106 15.59 1.18 -6.10
CA GLN A 106 16.78 0.50 -5.61
C GLN A 106 17.80 1.49 -5.02
N ARG A 107 18.06 2.61 -5.70
CA ARG A 107 18.98 3.65 -5.22
C ARG A 107 18.50 4.28 -3.92
N SER A 108 17.21 4.55 -3.78
CA SER A 108 16.63 5.08 -2.53
C SER A 108 16.80 4.10 -1.36
N CYS A 109 16.61 2.79 -1.59
CA CYS A 109 16.90 1.76 -0.57
C CYS A 109 18.41 1.64 -0.26
N GLN A 110 19.27 1.71 -1.28
CA GLN A 110 20.73 1.61 -1.11
C GLN A 110 21.32 2.77 -0.31
N ALA A 111 20.72 3.96 -0.41
CA ALA A 111 21.12 5.12 0.38
C ALA A 111 20.95 4.92 1.90
N LEU A 112 20.22 3.89 2.34
CA LEU A 112 20.04 3.52 3.74
C LEU A 112 21.03 2.46 4.23
N LEU A 113 21.94 1.97 3.37
CA LEU A 113 22.93 0.98 3.78
C LEU A 113 23.96 1.63 4.72
N GLY A 114 24.12 1.06 5.91
CA GLY A 114 25.03 1.57 6.94
C GLY A 114 24.38 2.56 7.91
N GLU A 115 23.29 3.21 7.52
CA GLU A 115 22.60 4.25 8.33
C GLU A 115 21.50 3.68 9.23
N VAL A 116 20.91 2.54 8.84
CA VAL A 116 19.82 1.91 9.57
C VAL A 116 20.06 0.42 9.78
N SER A 117 19.19 -0.23 10.55
CA SER A 117 19.31 -1.66 10.82
C SER A 117 19.38 -2.48 9.53
N MET A 118 20.23 -3.50 9.50
CA MET A 118 20.36 -4.43 8.38
C MET A 118 19.00 -5.00 7.95
N THR A 119 18.12 -5.33 8.89
CA THR A 119 16.79 -5.86 8.60
C THR A 119 15.93 -4.87 7.79
N LEU A 120 15.99 -3.57 8.11
CA LEU A 120 15.23 -2.55 7.41
C LEU A 120 15.75 -2.36 5.97
N SER A 121 17.06 -2.19 5.79
CA SER A 121 17.66 -2.00 4.46
C SER A 121 17.46 -3.25 3.59
N ALA A 122 17.63 -4.44 4.17
CA ALA A 122 17.39 -5.70 3.46
C ALA A 122 15.91 -5.86 3.06
N THR A 123 14.96 -5.47 3.91
CA THR A 123 13.53 -5.50 3.58
C THR A 123 13.22 -4.61 2.37
N CYS A 124 13.71 -3.36 2.37
CA CYS A 124 13.55 -2.42 1.25
C CYS A 124 14.13 -3.00 -0.06
N LEU A 125 15.36 -3.51 0.00
CA LEU A 125 16.04 -4.04 -1.19
C LEU A 125 15.38 -5.31 -1.72
N LEU A 126 14.88 -6.19 -0.84
CA LEU A 126 14.17 -7.41 -1.25
C LEU A 126 12.79 -7.11 -1.83
N GLU A 127 12.10 -6.06 -1.38
CA GLU A 127 10.88 -5.58 -2.04
C GLU A 127 11.16 -5.15 -3.48
N VAL A 128 12.17 -4.29 -3.68
CA VAL A 128 12.57 -3.82 -5.01
C VAL A 128 13.04 -4.97 -5.89
N ALA A 129 13.87 -5.87 -5.37
CA ALA A 129 14.38 -7.03 -6.12
C ALA A 129 13.26 -7.96 -6.59
N GLY A 130 12.19 -8.12 -5.80
CA GLY A 130 11.02 -8.92 -6.16
C GLY A 130 10.27 -8.34 -7.37
N ARG A 131 10.21 -7.01 -7.50
CA ARG A 131 9.62 -6.35 -8.67
C ARG A 131 10.59 -6.27 -9.87
N MET A 132 11.89 -6.13 -9.61
CA MET A 132 12.90 -5.92 -10.66
C MET A 132 13.34 -7.18 -11.40
N HIS A 133 13.31 -8.33 -10.73
CA HIS A 133 13.78 -9.60 -11.29
C HIS A 133 12.70 -10.68 -11.14
N PRO A 134 11.66 -10.68 -11.99
CA PRO A 134 10.59 -11.68 -11.93
C PRO A 134 11.11 -13.13 -12.03
N ASP A 135 12.18 -13.35 -12.78
CA ASP A 135 12.89 -14.64 -12.90
C ASP A 135 13.49 -15.14 -11.58
N ARG A 136 13.71 -14.23 -10.63
CA ARG A 136 14.30 -14.52 -9.30
C ARG A 136 13.31 -14.34 -8.16
N LEU A 137 12.03 -14.04 -8.45
CA LEU A 137 11.02 -13.74 -7.44
C LEU A 137 10.92 -14.83 -6.36
N ALA A 138 10.93 -16.11 -6.75
CA ALA A 138 10.89 -17.23 -5.81
C ALA A 138 12.07 -17.22 -4.82
N ASN A 139 13.25 -16.83 -5.30
CA ASN A 139 14.44 -16.72 -4.46
C ASN A 139 14.36 -15.51 -3.52
N THR A 140 13.92 -14.35 -4.03
CA THR A 140 13.69 -13.15 -3.22
C THR A 140 12.66 -13.40 -2.11
N TYR A 141 11.56 -14.08 -2.42
CA TYR A 141 10.54 -14.49 -1.45
C TYR A 141 11.14 -15.37 -0.34
N GLN A 142 11.96 -16.35 -0.70
CA GLN A 142 12.64 -17.20 0.28
C GLN A 142 13.63 -16.41 1.16
N GLN A 143 14.37 -15.45 0.59
CA GLN A 143 15.28 -14.60 1.36
C GLN A 143 14.53 -13.72 2.36
N LEU A 144 13.44 -13.09 1.93
CA LEU A 144 12.61 -12.25 2.80
C LEU A 144 11.91 -13.07 3.89
N SER A 145 11.46 -14.29 3.56
CA SER A 145 10.84 -15.21 4.54
C SER A 145 11.84 -15.60 5.63
N LYS A 146 13.08 -15.93 5.24
CA LYS A 146 14.17 -16.19 6.20
C LYS A 146 14.50 -14.96 7.04
N LEU A 147 14.54 -13.77 6.43
CA LEU A 147 14.77 -12.51 7.14
C LEU A 147 13.69 -12.30 8.22
N TYR A 148 12.41 -12.48 7.86
CA TYR A 148 11.28 -12.38 8.79
C TYR A 148 11.35 -13.39 9.94
N GLN A 149 11.79 -14.62 9.69
CA GLN A 149 11.85 -15.68 10.70
C GLN A 149 13.05 -15.54 11.65
N GLN A 150 14.20 -15.14 11.11
CA GLN A 150 15.48 -15.27 11.80
C GLN A 150 15.99 -13.96 12.42
N GLN A 151 15.59 -12.82 11.87
CA GLN A 151 16.08 -11.53 12.35
C GLN A 151 15.04 -10.81 13.22
N PRO A 152 15.45 -10.19 14.33
CA PRO A 152 14.57 -9.31 15.09
C PRO A 152 14.25 -8.06 14.27
N ALA A 153 13.03 -7.57 14.43
CA ALA A 153 12.57 -6.32 13.84
C ALA A 153 11.46 -5.73 14.70
N SER A 154 11.21 -4.42 14.57
CA SER A 154 10.04 -3.79 15.19
C SER A 154 8.74 -4.37 14.62
N LYS A 155 7.63 -4.15 15.34
CA LYS A 155 6.30 -4.57 14.88
C LYS A 155 5.96 -4.00 13.50
N ASP A 156 6.32 -2.74 13.24
CA ASP A 156 6.03 -2.07 11.97
C ASP A 156 6.83 -2.67 10.81
N ILE A 157 8.12 -2.97 11.02
CA ILE A 157 8.93 -3.67 10.01
C ILE A 157 8.37 -5.07 9.75
N ARG A 158 7.95 -5.79 10.80
CA ARG A 158 7.33 -7.12 10.62
C ARG A 158 6.03 -7.03 9.81
N HIS A 159 5.17 -6.06 10.08
CA HIS A 159 3.96 -5.86 9.30
C HIS A 159 4.26 -5.53 7.84
N TRP A 160 5.25 -4.67 7.57
CA TRP A 160 5.68 -4.35 6.21
C TRP A 160 6.25 -5.59 5.50
N GLN A 161 7.09 -6.38 6.17
CA GLN A 161 7.60 -7.65 5.64
C GLN A 161 6.48 -8.62 5.29
N GLN A 162 5.46 -8.78 6.15
CA GLN A 162 4.29 -9.62 5.87
C GLN A 162 3.54 -9.15 4.63
N GLN A 163 3.38 -7.85 4.44
CA GLN A 163 2.76 -7.29 3.24
C GLN A 163 3.57 -7.63 1.98
N ILE A 164 4.88 -7.37 1.98
CA ILE A 164 5.74 -7.70 0.82
C ILE A 164 5.72 -9.21 0.55
N LEU A 165 5.79 -10.04 1.59
CA LEU A 165 5.73 -11.49 1.47
C LEU A 165 4.41 -11.97 0.87
N ALA A 166 3.30 -11.37 1.28
CA ALA A 166 1.99 -11.65 0.70
C ALA A 166 1.92 -11.22 -0.77
N GLU A 167 2.43 -10.03 -1.13
CA GLU A 167 2.47 -9.54 -2.50
C GLU A 167 3.33 -10.45 -3.40
N GLN A 168 4.51 -10.87 -2.93
CA GLN A 168 5.39 -11.77 -3.65
C GLN A 168 4.81 -13.19 -3.75
N ALA A 169 4.15 -13.68 -2.69
CA ALA A 169 3.42 -14.95 -2.73
C ALA A 169 2.30 -14.93 -3.76
N TYR A 170 1.52 -13.85 -3.82
CA TYR A 170 0.47 -13.66 -4.81
C TYR A 170 1.03 -13.70 -6.23
N ALA A 171 2.10 -12.96 -6.51
CA ALA A 171 2.77 -12.94 -7.80
C ALA A 171 3.39 -14.29 -8.21
N LEU A 172 3.68 -15.17 -7.24
CA LEU A 172 4.11 -16.56 -7.48
C LEU A 172 2.94 -17.54 -7.68
N GLY A 173 1.68 -17.08 -7.57
CA GLY A 173 0.49 -17.93 -7.57
C GLY A 173 0.32 -18.75 -6.28
N HIS A 174 1.06 -18.43 -5.21
CA HIS A 174 0.97 -19.10 -3.92
C HIS A 174 -0.14 -18.47 -3.07
N TYR A 175 -1.40 -18.58 -3.50
CA TYR A 175 -2.53 -17.88 -2.86
C TYR A 175 -2.78 -18.28 -1.40
N ASP A 176 -2.52 -19.55 -1.03
CA ASP A 176 -2.59 -19.99 0.37
C ASP A 176 -1.54 -19.31 1.25
N ASP A 177 -0.36 -19.01 0.70
CA ASP A 177 0.71 -18.30 1.42
C ASP A 177 0.29 -16.87 1.77
N VAL A 178 -0.45 -16.20 0.87
CA VAL A 178 -1.02 -14.87 1.12
C VAL A 178 -1.86 -14.87 2.41
N ALA A 179 -2.77 -15.84 2.53
CA ALA A 179 -3.60 -16.00 3.72
C ALA A 179 -2.78 -16.30 4.97
N ARG A 180 -1.72 -17.13 4.86
CA ARG A 180 -0.83 -17.45 5.98
C ARG A 180 -0.05 -16.23 6.48
N TRP A 181 0.40 -15.33 5.60
CA TRP A 181 1.13 -14.13 6.02
C TRP A 181 0.29 -13.14 6.81
N PHE A 182 -1.03 -13.17 6.62
CA PHE A 182 -2.00 -12.35 7.32
C PHE A 182 -2.73 -13.06 8.47
N ALA A 183 -2.42 -14.34 8.73
CA ALA A 183 -3.07 -15.13 9.76
C ALA A 183 -2.96 -14.50 11.17
N GLY A 184 -3.95 -14.79 12.01
CA GLY A 184 -3.99 -14.33 13.41
C GLY A 184 -4.66 -12.96 13.61
N ARG A 185 -5.30 -12.41 12.58
CA ARG A 185 -6.19 -11.25 12.65
C ARG A 185 -7.45 -11.53 11.84
N ASP A 186 -8.55 -10.90 12.24
CA ASP A 186 -9.79 -10.98 11.49
C ASP A 186 -9.66 -10.21 10.17
N PHE A 187 -10.30 -10.71 9.11
CA PHE A 187 -10.23 -10.12 7.77
C PHE A 187 -10.49 -8.60 7.77
N LYS A 188 -11.52 -8.15 8.51
CA LYS A 188 -11.93 -6.75 8.57
C LYS A 188 -11.00 -5.85 9.39
N ASP A 189 -10.12 -6.42 10.21
CA ASP A 189 -9.15 -5.68 11.01
C ASP A 189 -7.87 -5.36 10.22
N HIS A 190 -7.70 -5.94 9.04
CA HIS A 190 -6.59 -5.61 8.16
C HIS A 190 -6.78 -4.22 7.52
N PRO A 191 -5.68 -3.48 7.24
CA PRO A 191 -5.71 -2.36 6.30
C PRO A 191 -6.41 -2.76 4.99
N VAL A 192 -7.14 -1.85 4.35
CA VAL A 192 -7.86 -2.14 3.10
C VAL A 192 -6.94 -2.68 2.00
N VAL A 193 -5.70 -2.20 1.90
CA VAL A 193 -4.71 -2.75 0.95
C VAL A 193 -4.47 -4.26 1.15
N ASN A 194 -4.44 -4.74 2.39
CA ASN A 194 -4.26 -6.16 2.71
C ASN A 194 -5.57 -6.94 2.54
N GLN A 195 -6.72 -6.32 2.83
CA GLN A 195 -8.03 -6.92 2.53
C GLN A 195 -8.20 -7.18 1.02
N LYS A 196 -7.81 -6.21 0.18
CA LYS A 196 -7.81 -6.34 -1.29
C LYS A 196 -6.96 -7.52 -1.75
N LEU A 197 -5.71 -7.59 -1.28
CA LEU A 197 -4.78 -8.66 -1.66
C LEU A 197 -5.28 -10.04 -1.22
N LEU A 198 -5.85 -10.16 -0.02
CA LEU A 198 -6.48 -11.40 0.45
C LEU A 198 -7.70 -11.79 -0.41
N ALA A 199 -8.57 -10.83 -0.71
CA ALA A 199 -9.74 -11.04 -1.54
C ALA A 199 -9.35 -11.49 -2.95
N ASP A 200 -8.36 -10.84 -3.56
CA ASP A 200 -7.82 -11.23 -4.86
C ASP A 200 -7.20 -12.63 -4.81
N ALA A 201 -6.51 -13.00 -3.73
CA ALA A 201 -5.94 -14.34 -3.56
C ALA A 201 -7.02 -15.43 -3.47
N TRP A 202 -8.10 -15.19 -2.72
CA TRP A 202 -9.22 -16.13 -2.63
C TRP A 202 -9.98 -16.26 -3.95
N LEU A 203 -10.17 -15.15 -4.67
CA LEU A 203 -10.79 -15.17 -6.00
C LEU A 203 -9.93 -15.94 -7.01
N ALA A 204 -8.61 -15.69 -7.03
CA ALA A 204 -7.68 -16.40 -7.91
C ALA A 204 -7.55 -17.90 -7.58
N ALA A 205 -7.72 -18.27 -6.30
CA ALA A 205 -7.80 -19.66 -5.85
C ALA A 205 -9.17 -20.33 -6.09
N ALA A 206 -10.11 -19.65 -6.78
CA ALA A 206 -11.48 -20.11 -7.00
C ALA A 206 -12.24 -20.44 -5.69
N ASP A 207 -11.95 -19.71 -4.61
CA ASP A 207 -12.62 -19.81 -3.30
C ASP A 207 -13.34 -18.50 -2.92
N PRO A 208 -14.33 -18.05 -3.70
CA PRO A 208 -15.09 -16.83 -3.42
C PRO A 208 -15.88 -16.90 -2.11
N GLN A 209 -16.14 -18.11 -1.61
CA GLN A 209 -16.92 -18.33 -0.39
C GLN A 209 -16.23 -17.74 0.84
N ARG A 210 -14.89 -17.74 0.90
CA ARG A 210 -14.15 -17.08 1.99
C ARG A 210 -14.44 -15.59 2.08
N LEU A 211 -14.48 -14.89 0.94
CA LEU A 211 -14.80 -13.47 0.92
C LEU A 211 -16.27 -13.22 1.30
N LEU A 212 -17.18 -14.04 0.78
CA LEU A 212 -18.61 -13.95 1.09
C LEU A 212 -18.94 -14.33 2.53
N ALA A 213 -18.11 -15.11 3.21
CA ALA A 213 -18.24 -15.40 4.63
C ALA A 213 -17.87 -14.18 5.50
N ALA A 214 -16.92 -13.35 5.07
CA ALA A 214 -16.61 -12.08 5.73
C ALA A 214 -17.73 -11.03 5.55
N TYR A 215 -18.53 -11.16 4.48
CA TYR A 215 -19.66 -10.29 4.16
C TYR A 215 -20.96 -11.11 3.96
N PRO A 216 -21.50 -11.71 5.04
CA PRO A 216 -22.60 -12.66 4.95
C PRO A 216 -23.93 -12.03 4.52
N GLU A 217 -24.11 -10.74 4.77
CA GLU A 217 -25.35 -10.00 4.54
C GLU A 217 -25.13 -8.85 3.56
N CYS A 218 -26.20 -8.43 2.89
CA CYS A 218 -26.18 -7.21 2.09
C CYS A 218 -25.84 -6.00 2.96
N PRO A 219 -25.06 -5.03 2.45
CA PRO A 219 -24.62 -3.89 3.24
C PRO A 219 -25.78 -2.93 3.52
N GLN A 220 -25.77 -2.32 4.70
CA GLN A 220 -26.71 -1.25 5.06
C GLN A 220 -26.13 0.11 4.69
N LEU A 221 -27.00 1.06 4.32
CA LEU A 221 -26.59 2.44 4.05
C LEU A 221 -25.85 3.01 5.26
N GLY A 222 -24.65 3.58 5.04
CA GLY A 222 -23.77 4.10 6.11
C GLY A 222 -22.76 3.09 6.68
N GLN A 223 -22.81 1.82 6.27
CA GLN A 223 -21.83 0.78 6.63
C GLN A 223 -21.24 0.11 5.38
N LEU A 224 -20.96 0.92 4.36
CA LEU A 224 -20.44 0.41 3.09
C LEU A 224 -18.94 0.16 3.20
N PRO A 225 -18.43 -0.97 2.65
CA PRO A 225 -17.00 -1.13 2.45
C PRO A 225 -16.49 -0.08 1.45
N GLU A 226 -15.18 0.16 1.44
CA GLU A 226 -14.55 0.97 0.38
C GLU A 226 -14.82 0.36 -1.00
N ASP A 227 -14.87 1.20 -2.04
CA ASP A 227 -15.19 0.79 -3.40
C ASP A 227 -14.30 -0.34 -3.91
N SER A 228 -13.02 -0.30 -3.54
CA SER A 228 -12.04 -1.32 -3.89
C SER A 228 -12.36 -2.71 -3.34
N MET A 229 -13.02 -2.78 -2.16
CA MET A 229 -13.54 -4.02 -1.62
C MET A 229 -14.92 -4.35 -2.18
N LEU A 230 -15.77 -3.35 -2.40
CA LEU A 230 -17.11 -3.51 -2.95
C LEU A 230 -17.08 -4.26 -4.30
N VAL A 231 -16.20 -3.85 -5.23
CA VAL A 231 -16.06 -4.51 -6.55
C VAL A 231 -15.63 -5.98 -6.43
N ARG A 232 -14.78 -6.31 -5.44
CA ARG A 232 -14.31 -7.67 -5.18
C ARG A 232 -15.39 -8.55 -4.55
N ILE A 233 -16.21 -7.99 -3.67
CA ILE A 233 -17.34 -8.70 -3.07
C ILE A 233 -18.40 -9.02 -4.13
N ALA A 234 -18.70 -8.08 -5.03
CA ALA A 234 -19.58 -8.33 -6.17
C ALA A 234 -19.01 -9.37 -7.14
N HIS A 235 -17.71 -9.32 -7.42
CA HIS A 235 -17.05 -10.38 -8.20
C HIS A 235 -17.17 -11.74 -7.49
N ALA A 236 -16.93 -11.82 -6.17
CA ALA A 236 -17.11 -13.06 -5.43
C ALA A 236 -18.55 -13.57 -5.45
N SER A 237 -19.57 -12.69 -5.38
CA SER A 237 -20.96 -13.12 -5.45
C SER A 237 -21.32 -13.72 -6.82
N ILE A 238 -20.78 -13.17 -7.91
CA ILE A 238 -20.89 -13.74 -9.26
C ILE A 238 -20.17 -15.09 -9.34
N ALA A 239 -18.90 -15.14 -8.93
CA ALA A 239 -18.08 -16.35 -9.00
C ALA A 239 -18.65 -17.52 -8.17
N ALA A 240 -19.34 -17.21 -7.07
CA ALA A 240 -20.02 -18.18 -6.22
C ALA A 240 -21.43 -18.57 -6.72
N ASN A 241 -21.94 -17.97 -7.79
CA ASN A 241 -23.34 -18.06 -8.22
C ASN A 241 -24.31 -17.82 -7.05
N SER A 242 -24.05 -16.75 -6.29
CA SER A 242 -24.81 -16.43 -5.07
C SER A 242 -26.07 -15.63 -5.40
N ASP A 243 -27.17 -15.92 -4.72
CA ASP A 243 -28.42 -15.14 -4.80
C ASP A 243 -28.32 -13.71 -4.23
N ARG A 244 -27.15 -13.33 -3.69
CA ARG A 244 -26.87 -12.02 -3.09
C ARG A 244 -26.62 -10.93 -4.14
N HIS A 245 -27.63 -10.68 -4.97
CA HIS A 245 -27.59 -9.71 -6.07
C HIS A 245 -27.38 -8.25 -5.62
N CYS A 246 -27.68 -7.96 -4.36
CA CYS A 246 -27.50 -6.63 -3.76
C CYS A 246 -26.07 -6.08 -3.90
N TRP A 247 -25.05 -6.95 -3.84
CA TRP A 247 -23.66 -6.52 -3.99
C TRP A 247 -23.35 -6.04 -5.41
N GLN A 248 -23.90 -6.70 -6.42
CA GLN A 248 -23.74 -6.31 -7.82
C GLN A 248 -24.49 -4.99 -8.10
N GLN A 249 -25.71 -4.87 -7.58
CA GLN A 249 -26.53 -3.65 -7.71
C GLN A 249 -25.83 -2.43 -7.07
N LEU A 250 -25.41 -2.56 -5.81
CA LEU A 250 -24.71 -1.47 -5.12
C LEU A 250 -23.39 -1.11 -5.83
N THR A 251 -22.64 -2.11 -6.29
CA THR A 251 -21.39 -1.86 -7.03
C THR A 251 -21.68 -1.08 -8.31
N ALA A 252 -22.71 -1.46 -9.07
CA ALA A 252 -23.10 -0.75 -10.28
C ALA A 252 -23.45 0.71 -9.97
N GLU A 253 -24.32 0.97 -8.98
CA GLU A 253 -24.68 2.33 -8.57
C GLU A 253 -23.45 3.17 -8.18
N ARG A 254 -22.55 2.61 -7.36
CA ARG A 254 -21.32 3.28 -6.91
C ARG A 254 -20.40 3.62 -8.07
N MET A 255 -20.19 2.69 -9.00
CA MET A 255 -19.32 2.93 -10.16
C MET A 255 -19.92 3.96 -11.11
N GLN A 256 -21.24 3.95 -11.33
CA GLN A 256 -21.91 4.96 -12.15
C GLN A 256 -21.75 6.38 -11.56
N ILE A 257 -21.82 6.53 -10.23
CA ILE A 257 -21.58 7.83 -9.58
C ILE A 257 -20.14 8.31 -9.80
N ARG A 258 -19.14 7.42 -9.67
CA ARG A 258 -17.72 7.77 -9.87
C ARG A 258 -17.44 8.18 -11.31
N ILE A 259 -18.00 7.43 -12.27
CA ILE A 259 -17.91 7.74 -13.70
C ILE A 259 -18.55 9.10 -14.00
N ALA A 260 -19.75 9.37 -13.47
CA ALA A 260 -20.47 10.63 -13.70
C ALA A 260 -19.75 11.86 -13.13
N ARG A 261 -18.89 11.67 -12.12
CA ARG A 261 -18.07 12.72 -11.51
C ARG A 261 -16.73 12.92 -12.19
N ASP A 262 -16.43 12.14 -13.22
CA ASP A 262 -15.12 12.12 -13.89
C ASP A 262 -13.97 11.98 -12.90
N GLU A 263 -14.14 11.09 -11.90
CA GLU A 263 -13.14 10.86 -10.87
C GLU A 263 -11.90 10.17 -11.47
N ALA A 264 -10.81 10.94 -11.65
CA ALA A 264 -9.55 10.46 -12.19
C ALA A 264 -8.71 9.60 -11.21
N LEU A 265 -9.06 9.58 -9.93
CA LEU A 265 -8.36 8.81 -8.90
C LEU A 265 -8.93 7.40 -8.75
N HIS A 266 -8.05 6.44 -8.48
CA HIS A 266 -8.38 5.03 -8.25
C HIS A 266 -9.25 4.40 -9.35
N THR A 267 -8.92 4.69 -10.60
CA THR A 267 -9.61 4.12 -11.78
C THR A 267 -9.45 2.60 -11.87
N ALA A 268 -8.51 1.99 -11.14
CA ALA A 268 -8.40 0.55 -10.94
C ALA A 268 -9.73 -0.11 -10.52
N ASP A 269 -10.51 0.50 -9.62
CA ASP A 269 -11.75 -0.13 -9.16
C ASP A 269 -12.84 -0.10 -10.25
N ILE A 270 -12.89 0.97 -11.05
CA ILE A 270 -13.79 1.09 -12.20
C ILE A 270 -13.40 0.07 -13.29
N ALA A 271 -12.10 -0.04 -13.57
CA ALA A 271 -11.57 -1.06 -14.47
C ALA A 271 -11.90 -2.48 -13.99
N TYR A 272 -11.72 -2.76 -12.70
CA TYR A 272 -12.06 -4.05 -12.09
C TYR A 272 -13.55 -4.37 -12.22
N TYR A 273 -14.42 -3.39 -11.95
CA TYR A 273 -15.86 -3.53 -12.14
C TYR A 273 -16.22 -3.94 -13.56
N PHE A 274 -15.69 -3.25 -14.58
CA PHE A 274 -15.96 -3.59 -15.96
C PHE A 274 -15.27 -4.88 -16.42
N ALA A 275 -14.18 -5.30 -15.78
CA ALA A 275 -13.46 -6.53 -16.13
C ALA A 275 -14.06 -7.81 -15.50
N TYR A 276 -14.73 -7.69 -14.35
CA TYR A 276 -15.17 -8.85 -13.56
C TYR A 276 -16.65 -8.84 -13.15
N VAL A 277 -17.32 -7.68 -13.13
CA VAL A 277 -18.70 -7.57 -12.62
C VAL A 277 -19.69 -7.29 -13.75
N ALA A 278 -19.53 -6.17 -14.46
CA ALA A 278 -20.42 -5.81 -15.58
C ALA A 278 -20.00 -6.43 -16.90
N ILE A 279 -18.72 -6.77 -17.05
CA ILE A 279 -18.11 -7.30 -18.28
C ILE A 279 -18.40 -6.38 -19.49
N GLU A 280 -17.70 -5.25 -19.52
CA GLU A 280 -17.75 -4.28 -20.63
C GLU A 280 -16.32 -4.07 -21.16
N PRO A 281 -15.87 -4.86 -22.16
CA PRO A 281 -14.46 -4.93 -22.55
C PRO A 281 -13.82 -3.59 -22.92
N THR A 282 -14.56 -2.73 -23.62
CA THR A 282 -14.07 -1.40 -24.04
C THR A 282 -13.86 -0.48 -22.84
N GLN A 283 -14.79 -0.49 -21.88
CA GLN A 283 -14.70 0.30 -20.66
C GLN A 283 -13.61 -0.24 -19.73
N ALA A 284 -13.51 -1.57 -19.60
CA ALA A 284 -12.47 -2.23 -18.82
C ALA A 284 -11.07 -1.82 -19.29
N LEU A 285 -10.83 -1.87 -20.61
CA LEU A 285 -9.55 -1.48 -21.20
C LEU A 285 -9.27 0.01 -20.99
N HIS A 286 -10.25 0.88 -21.26
CA HIS A 286 -10.10 2.32 -21.09
C HIS A 286 -9.66 2.71 -19.68
N TYR A 287 -10.38 2.24 -18.65
CA TYR A 287 -10.04 2.58 -17.27
C TYR A 287 -8.77 1.89 -16.77
N ALA A 288 -8.46 0.68 -17.26
CA ALA A 288 -7.21 0.01 -16.92
C ALA A 288 -6.00 0.75 -17.49
N GLU A 289 -6.09 1.30 -18.70
CA GLU A 289 -5.04 2.14 -19.30
C GLU A 289 -4.87 3.46 -18.54
N LEU A 290 -5.96 4.12 -18.18
CA LEU A 290 -5.91 5.33 -17.33
C LEU A 290 -5.21 5.05 -16.00
N ASN A 291 -5.55 3.93 -15.34
CA ASN A 291 -4.91 3.51 -14.10
C ASN A 291 -3.40 3.25 -14.31
N TYR A 292 -3.06 2.47 -15.35
CA TYR A 292 -1.68 2.05 -15.63
C TYR A 292 -0.75 3.20 -16.08
N ASN A 293 -1.34 4.28 -16.57
CA ASN A 293 -0.62 5.52 -16.89
C ASN A 293 -0.16 6.27 -15.62
N VAL A 294 -0.81 6.03 -14.48
CA VAL A 294 -0.51 6.67 -13.20
C VAL A 294 0.31 5.76 -12.31
N ALA A 295 -0.16 4.53 -12.06
CA ALA A 295 0.49 3.53 -11.22
C ALA A 295 0.76 2.25 -12.03
N LYS A 296 1.90 1.62 -11.77
CA LYS A 296 2.41 0.44 -12.46
C LYS A 296 2.70 -0.68 -11.46
N GLU A 297 1.88 -0.79 -10.42
CA GLU A 297 1.99 -1.91 -9.49
C GLU A 297 1.65 -3.24 -10.21
N PRO A 298 2.13 -4.39 -9.71
CA PRO A 298 1.83 -5.68 -10.32
C PRO A 298 0.33 -5.94 -10.54
N ALA A 299 -0.52 -5.54 -9.58
CA ALA A 299 -1.97 -5.67 -9.70
C ALA A 299 -2.57 -4.76 -10.79
N ASP A 300 -1.98 -3.59 -11.04
CA ASP A 300 -2.40 -2.69 -12.12
C ASP A 300 -2.08 -3.30 -13.48
N GLN A 301 -0.91 -3.93 -13.60
CA GLN A 301 -0.50 -4.64 -14.80
C GLN A 301 -1.42 -5.85 -15.07
N GLU A 302 -1.70 -6.67 -14.05
CA GLU A 302 -2.59 -7.82 -14.18
C GLU A 302 -3.99 -7.40 -14.60
N LEU A 303 -4.53 -6.32 -14.02
CA LEU A 303 -5.84 -5.79 -14.40
C LEU A 303 -5.87 -5.29 -15.85
N LEU A 304 -4.79 -4.64 -16.32
CA LEU A 304 -4.65 -4.24 -17.72
C LEU A 304 -4.58 -5.43 -18.66
N GLU A 305 -3.81 -6.46 -18.33
CA GLU A 305 -3.73 -7.70 -19.10
C GLU A 305 -5.08 -8.42 -19.14
N ARG A 306 -5.79 -8.48 -18.01
CA ARG A 306 -7.16 -8.98 -17.96
C ARG A 306 -8.08 -8.21 -18.89
N ALA A 307 -8.08 -6.89 -18.83
CA ALA A 307 -8.94 -6.07 -19.66
C ALA A 307 -8.67 -6.27 -21.16
N ARG A 308 -7.39 -6.41 -21.55
CA ARG A 308 -7.00 -6.73 -22.93
C ARG A 308 -7.49 -8.11 -23.37
N SER A 309 -7.53 -9.09 -22.49
CA SER A 309 -8.00 -10.45 -22.80
C SER A 309 -9.51 -10.56 -23.08
N LEU A 310 -10.28 -9.50 -22.78
CA LEU A 310 -11.73 -9.46 -23.00
C LEU A 310 -12.12 -8.95 -24.41
N GLN A 311 -11.16 -8.41 -25.16
CA GLN A 311 -11.33 -7.92 -26.54
C GLN A 311 -11.26 -9.08 -27.54
#